data_AF-A0A2K6T178-F1
#
_entry.id   AF-A0A2K6T178-F1
#
_cell.length_a   1.000
_cell.length_b   1.000
_cell.length_c   1.000
_cell.angle_alpha   90.00
_cell.angle_beta   90.00
_cell.angle_gamma   90.00
#
_symmetry.space_group_name_H-M   'P 1'
#
loop_
_entity.id
_entity.type
_entity.pdbx_description
1 polymer ?
#
loop_
_entity_poly.entity_id
_entity_poly.type
_entity_poly.pdbx_seq_one_letter_code
_entity_poly.pdbx_strand_id
1 'polypeptide(L)'
;MSLNSQQISRSEVHERGGSEKRSCDTELRGASGLPLGFSTTAEEMKSKLENYKTVPFDSRFPNQNQARNCWQNYLDFHHCEKALNAKGGDVSSLCPIAWVTDWDEQRADGTFPGKI
;
A
#
# COMPACT_ATOMS: atom_id res chain seq x y z
N MET A 1 21.16 43.72 -22.87
CA MET A 1 21.07 42.28 -23.15
C MET A 1 21.93 41.56 -22.12
N SER A 2 21.29 40.93 -21.13
CA SER A 2 21.71 39.69 -20.46
C SER A 2 20.96 39.60 -19.14
N LEU A 3 20.18 38.53 -19.06
CA LEU A 3 19.33 38.13 -17.96
C LEU A 3 20.19 37.81 -16.74
N ASN A 4 19.90 38.42 -15.58
CA ASN A 4 20.32 37.86 -14.30
C ASN A 4 19.09 37.32 -13.60
N SER A 5 18.98 36.00 -13.71
CA SER A 5 18.02 35.11 -13.11
C SER A 5 18.09 35.23 -11.59
N GLN A 6 17.18 36.02 -11.00
CA GLN A 6 16.92 35.94 -9.57
C GLN A 6 16.36 34.54 -9.28
N GLN A 7 17.11 33.75 -8.52
CA GLN A 7 16.66 32.48 -7.95
C GLN A 7 15.47 32.75 -7.02
N ILE A 8 14.26 32.60 -7.55
CA ILE A 8 13.02 32.58 -6.78
C ILE A 8 12.84 31.16 -6.25
N SER A 9 13.10 31.04 -4.94
CA SER A 9 12.51 30.12 -3.96
C SER A 9 12.06 28.74 -4.43
N ARG A 10 12.94 27.78 -4.14
CA ARG A 10 12.60 26.44 -3.68
C ARG A 10 11.45 26.50 -2.66
N SER A 11 10.52 25.55 -2.79
CA SER A 11 9.47 25.15 -1.83
C SER A 11 8.34 26.14 -1.53
N GLU A 12 7.32 26.18 -2.40
CA GLU A 12 5.94 26.50 -2.00
C GLU A 12 4.96 25.82 -2.98
N VAL A 13 4.81 24.49 -2.85
CA VAL A 13 3.58 23.82 -3.32
C VAL A 13 2.65 23.79 -2.12
N HIS A 14 1.67 24.68 -2.20
CA HIS A 14 0.63 24.93 -1.23
C HIS A 14 -0.14 23.64 -0.88
N GLU A 15 -0.04 23.25 0.38
CA GLU A 15 -0.87 22.29 1.09
C GLU A 15 -2.36 22.60 0.86
N ARG A 16 -3.11 21.65 0.29
CA ARG A 16 -4.57 21.61 0.36
C ARG A 16 -5.05 20.20 0.66
N GLY A 17 -5.43 19.99 1.92
CA GLY A 17 -6.54 19.11 2.28
C GLY A 17 -6.20 17.66 2.58
N GLY A 18 -6.01 17.38 3.87
CA GLY A 18 -6.28 16.13 4.60
C GLY A 18 -6.64 14.85 3.83
N SER A 19 -5.67 13.95 3.74
CA SER A 19 -5.82 12.52 4.03
C SER A 19 -4.40 11.94 4.08
N GLU A 20 -4.07 11.40 5.25
CA GLU A 20 -2.83 10.74 5.62
C GLU A 20 -2.13 10.04 4.43
N LYS A 21 -0.85 10.36 4.26
CA LYS A 21 0.14 9.82 3.32
C LYS A 21 -0.25 8.47 2.69
N ARG A 22 -0.50 8.46 1.37
CA ARG A 22 -0.43 7.25 0.53
C ARG A 22 1.03 6.78 0.46
N SER A 23 1.48 6.14 1.52
CA SER A 23 2.62 5.22 1.49
C SER A 23 2.06 3.89 0.97
N CYS A 24 2.70 3.27 -0.02
CA CYS A 24 2.49 1.84 -0.28
C CYS A 24 2.97 1.11 0.98
N ASP A 25 2.10 0.92 1.98
CA ASP A 25 2.50 0.81 3.39
C ASP A 25 3.70 -0.10 3.64
N THR A 26 4.88 0.53 3.72
CA THR A 26 6.12 -0.04 4.20
C THR A 26 6.43 0.64 5.53
N GLU A 27 5.80 0.18 6.61
CA GLU A 27 6.36 0.34 7.96
C GLU A 27 6.89 -1.04 8.39
N LEU A 28 8.01 -1.45 7.80
CA LEU A 28 8.90 -2.44 8.43
C LEU A 28 9.91 -1.68 9.29
N ARG A 29 9.49 -1.29 10.49
CA ARG A 29 10.40 -0.92 11.57
C ARG A 29 10.98 -2.18 12.20
N GLY A 30 12.31 -2.31 12.14
CA GLY A 30 13.08 -3.06 13.14
C GLY A 30 13.62 -4.41 12.68
N ALA A 31 14.74 -4.40 11.96
CA ALA A 31 15.65 -5.54 11.90
C ALA A 31 16.54 -5.55 13.15
N SER A 32 16.32 -6.49 14.07
CA SER A 32 17.29 -6.90 15.09
C SER A 32 17.32 -8.43 15.11
N GLY A 33 18.49 -9.00 14.84
CA GLY A 33 18.65 -10.38 14.37
C GLY A 33 18.66 -11.50 15.42
N LEU A 34 18.47 -12.70 14.86
CA LEU A 34 18.84 -14.08 15.28
C LEU A 34 18.29 -14.65 16.60
N PRO A 35 18.24 -15.99 16.81
CA PRO A 35 18.40 -17.13 15.88
C PRO A 35 17.25 -18.19 15.96
N LEU A 36 17.38 -19.20 15.08
CA LEU A 36 16.68 -20.48 14.96
C LEU A 36 16.00 -21.03 16.25
N GLY A 37 14.70 -21.33 16.16
CA GLY A 37 14.02 -22.20 17.12
C GLY A 37 12.51 -21.99 17.17
N PHE A 38 11.75 -22.93 16.59
CA PHE A 38 10.30 -23.03 16.70
C PHE A 38 9.87 -23.10 18.18
N SER A 39 9.30 -22.01 18.72
CA SER A 39 8.61 -21.99 20.01
C SER A 39 7.56 -20.89 19.99
N THR A 40 6.28 -21.27 20.07
CA THR A 40 5.13 -20.37 20.06
C THR A 40 5.13 -19.51 21.33
N THR A 41 5.67 -18.29 21.27
CA THR A 41 5.68 -17.39 22.43
C THR A 41 4.39 -16.56 22.52
N ALA A 42 3.83 -16.48 23.73
CA ALA A 42 2.65 -15.65 24.02
C ALA A 42 2.92 -14.15 23.76
N GLU A 43 4.18 -13.72 23.91
CA GLU A 43 4.60 -12.35 23.64
C GLU A 43 4.56 -12.00 22.13
N GLU A 44 4.92 -12.93 21.24
CA GLU A 44 4.75 -12.73 19.79
C GLU A 44 3.29 -12.68 19.38
N MET A 45 2.43 -13.53 19.96
CA MET A 45 0.99 -13.49 19.69
C MET A 45 0.37 -12.17 20.20
N LYS A 46 0.77 -11.71 21.38
CA LYS A 46 0.37 -10.41 21.92
C LYS A 46 0.80 -9.27 21.00
N SER A 47 2.07 -9.24 20.58
CA SER A 47 2.57 -8.23 19.65
C SER A 47 1.84 -8.26 18.30
N LYS A 48 1.55 -9.45 17.76
CA LYS A 48 0.78 -9.59 16.52
C LYS A 48 -0.65 -9.08 16.69
N LEU A 49 -1.29 -9.32 17.83
CA LEU A 49 -2.64 -8.83 18.11
C LEU A 49 -2.68 -7.30 18.27
N GLU A 50 -1.72 -6.72 18.99
CA GLU A 50 -1.59 -5.26 19.14
C GLU A 50 -1.32 -4.56 17.79
N ASN A 51 -0.62 -5.24 16.87
CA ASN A 51 -0.32 -4.72 15.54
C ASN A 51 -1.29 -5.22 14.46
N TYR A 52 -2.29 -6.03 14.80
CA TYR A 52 -3.25 -6.55 13.84
C TYR A 52 -4.21 -5.44 13.44
N LYS A 53 -3.88 -4.75 12.35
CA LYS A 53 -4.70 -3.70 11.77
C LYS A 53 -5.37 -4.23 10.51
N THR A 54 -6.68 -3.99 10.41
CA THR A 54 -7.45 -4.26 9.19
C THR A 54 -7.60 -2.97 8.40
N VAL A 55 -8.03 -3.09 7.14
CA VAL A 55 -8.41 -1.92 6.35
C VAL A 55 -9.52 -1.15 7.07
N PRO A 56 -9.41 0.19 7.20
CA PRO A 56 -10.46 1.01 7.80
C PRO A 56 -11.68 1.12 6.87
N PHE A 57 -12.80 1.63 7.40
CA PHE A 57 -13.97 1.94 6.60
C PHE A 57 -13.66 3.01 5.53
N ASP A 58 -13.98 2.70 4.27
CA ASP A 58 -13.89 3.64 3.14
C ASP A 58 -15.28 4.15 2.77
N SER A 59 -15.52 5.45 2.97
CA SER A 59 -16.80 6.10 2.68
C SER A 59 -17.17 6.11 1.19
N ARG A 60 -16.22 5.86 0.28
CA ARG A 60 -16.49 5.66 -1.16
C ARG A 60 -17.25 4.35 -1.44
N PHE A 61 -17.11 3.37 -0.55
CA PHE A 61 -17.71 2.04 -0.67
C PHE A 61 -18.56 1.68 0.56
N PRO A 62 -19.68 2.41 0.80
CA PRO A 62 -20.45 2.28 2.04
C PRO A 62 -21.38 1.05 2.09
N ASN A 63 -21.47 0.29 1.00
CA ASN A 63 -22.38 -0.86 0.90
C ASN A 63 -21.70 -2.16 1.37
N GLN A 64 -22.50 -3.21 1.56
CA GLN A 64 -21.98 -4.52 1.99
C GLN A 64 -21.10 -5.19 0.92
N ASN A 65 -21.31 -4.89 -0.37
CA ASN A 65 -20.54 -5.48 -1.45
C ASN A 65 -19.19 -4.77 -1.65
N GLN A 66 -18.14 -5.33 -1.05
CA GLN A 66 -16.78 -4.77 -1.07
C GLN A 66 -15.97 -5.10 -2.33
N ALA A 67 -16.55 -5.73 -3.35
CA ALA A 67 -15.82 -6.13 -4.56
C ALA A 67 -15.14 -4.95 -5.28
N ARG A 68 -15.83 -3.79 -5.36
CA ARG A 68 -15.27 -2.57 -5.97
C ARG A 68 -14.19 -1.93 -5.10
N ASN A 69 -14.30 -2.06 -3.78
CA ASN A 69 -13.29 -1.59 -2.84
C ASN A 69 -11.99 -2.39 -3.04
N CYS A 70 -12.09 -3.72 -3.06
CA CYS A 70 -10.97 -4.61 -3.34
C CYS A 70 -10.30 -4.28 -4.69
N TRP A 71 -11.08 -4.22 -5.77
CA TRP A 71 -10.56 -3.92 -7.11
C TRP A 71 -9.80 -2.58 -7.15
N GLN A 72 -10.35 -1.53 -6.53
CA GLN A 72 -9.69 -0.22 -6.53
C GLN A 72 -8.40 -0.24 -5.71
N ASN A 73 -8.39 -0.89 -4.54
CA ASN A 73 -7.17 -0.99 -3.74
C ASN A 73 -6.08 -1.83 -4.43
N TYR A 74 -6.45 -2.88 -5.18
CA TYR A 74 -5.51 -3.65 -5.99
C TYR A 74 -4.84 -2.79 -7.07
N LEU A 75 -5.62 -1.96 -7.78
CA LEU A 75 -5.07 -1.04 -8.77
C LEU A 75 -4.19 0.04 -8.12
N ASP A 76 -4.67 0.67 -7.04
CA ASP A 76 -3.95 1.72 -6.32
C ASP A 76 -2.62 1.20 -5.78
N PHE A 77 -2.60 -0.03 -5.25
CA PHE A 77 -1.39 -0.72 -4.79
C PHE A 77 -0.35 -0.81 -5.92
N HIS A 78 -0.74 -1.33 -7.09
CA HIS A 78 0.22 -1.48 -8.19
C HIS A 78 0.60 -0.18 -8.89
N HIS A 79 -0.27 0.83 -8.91
CA HIS A 79 0.11 2.17 -9.35
C HIS A 79 1.19 2.76 -8.44
N CYS A 80 1.00 2.62 -7.14
CA CYS A 80 1.94 3.11 -6.15
C CYS A 80 3.25 2.29 -6.17
N GLU A 81 3.19 0.97 -6.34
CA GLU A 81 4.35 0.08 -6.51
C GLU A 81 5.23 0.55 -7.67
N LYS A 82 4.60 0.81 -8.82
CA LYS A 82 5.25 1.30 -10.03
C LYS A 82 5.79 2.74 -9.89
N ALA A 83 5.07 3.61 -9.19
CA ALA A 83 5.49 4.99 -8.98
C ALA A 83 6.67 5.12 -8.01
N LEU A 84 6.69 4.28 -6.96
CA LEU A 84 7.70 4.35 -5.90
C LEU A 84 8.87 3.37 -6.10
N ASN A 85 8.79 2.47 -7.09
CA ASN A 85 9.67 1.29 -7.20
C ASN A 85 9.77 0.51 -5.88
N ALA A 86 8.72 0.61 -5.07
CA ALA A 86 8.64 -0.05 -3.78
C ALA A 86 8.31 -1.53 -4.02
N LYS A 87 8.82 -2.40 -3.15
CA LYS A 87 8.42 -3.80 -3.10
C LYS A 87 7.86 -4.05 -1.72
N GLY A 88 6.58 -4.37 -1.64
CA GLY A 88 5.91 -4.63 -0.37
C GLY A 88 4.62 -3.84 -0.20
N GLY A 89 3.71 -4.45 0.55
CA GLY A 89 2.31 -4.08 0.68
C GLY A 89 1.45 -5.29 0.30
N ASP A 90 0.34 -5.46 1.01
CA ASP A 90 -0.53 -6.62 0.83
C ASP A 90 -1.99 -6.16 0.80
N VAL A 91 -2.71 -6.55 -0.26
CA VAL A 91 -4.15 -6.31 -0.42
C VAL A 91 -5.00 -7.44 0.16
N SER A 92 -4.38 -8.48 0.75
CA SER A 92 -5.04 -9.68 1.28
C SER A 92 -6.07 -9.40 2.37
N SER A 93 -5.96 -8.27 3.08
CA SER A 93 -6.89 -7.88 4.13
C SER A 93 -8.29 -7.48 3.60
N LEU A 94 -8.39 -7.11 2.33
CA LEU A 94 -9.64 -6.69 1.68
C LEU A 94 -10.08 -7.61 0.54
N CYS A 95 -9.12 -8.22 -0.16
CA CYS A 95 -9.37 -9.00 -1.35
C CYS A 95 -9.36 -10.51 -1.08
N PRO A 96 -10.30 -11.27 -1.65
CA PRO A 96 -10.19 -12.73 -1.68
C PRO A 96 -8.88 -13.15 -2.35
N ILE A 97 -8.14 -14.07 -1.72
CA ILE A 97 -6.82 -14.52 -2.23
C ILE A 97 -6.92 -15.02 -3.67
N ALA A 98 -7.96 -15.79 -3.99
CA ALA A 98 -8.18 -16.30 -5.34
C ALA A 98 -8.22 -15.19 -6.39
N TRP A 99 -8.86 -14.05 -6.10
CA TRP A 99 -8.92 -12.93 -7.05
C TRP A 99 -7.56 -12.28 -7.25
N VAL A 100 -6.80 -12.10 -6.16
CA VAL A 100 -5.46 -11.52 -6.23
C VAL A 100 -4.54 -12.41 -7.07
N THR A 101 -4.56 -13.72 -6.82
CA THR A 101 -3.79 -14.70 -7.60
C THR A 101 -4.16 -14.66 -9.09
N ASP A 102 -5.46 -14.71 -9.42
CA ASP A 102 -5.91 -14.68 -10.82
C ASP A 102 -5.49 -13.37 -11.52
N TRP A 103 -5.56 -12.24 -10.83
CA TRP A 103 -5.14 -10.94 -11.39
C TRP A 103 -3.63 -10.84 -11.54
N ASP A 104 -2.86 -11.40 -10.60
CA ASP A 104 -1.40 -11.44 -10.68
C ASP A 104 -0.93 -12.28 -11.87
N GLU A 105 -1.55 -13.43 -12.12
CA GLU A 105 -1.32 -14.25 -13.31
C GLU A 105 -1.66 -13.47 -14.59
N GLN A 106 -2.83 -12.84 -14.66
CA GLN A 106 -3.22 -12.01 -15.81
C GLN A 106 -2.24 -10.85 -16.07
N ARG A 107 -1.68 -10.24 -15.02
CA ARG A 107 -0.66 -9.18 -15.17
C ARG A 107 0.65 -9.74 -15.69
N ALA A 108 1.08 -10.90 -15.19
CA ALA A 108 2.28 -11.58 -15.67
C ALA A 108 2.15 -11.98 -17.16
N ASP A 109 0.96 -12.41 -17.57
CA ASP A 109 0.64 -12.78 -18.95
C ASP A 109 0.33 -11.58 -19.86
N GLY A 110 0.22 -10.37 -19.30
CA GLY A 110 -0.12 -9.15 -20.04
C GLY A 110 -1.58 -9.10 -20.53
N THR A 111 -2.46 -9.90 -19.95
CA THR A 111 -3.90 -10.00 -20.29
C THR A 111 -4.82 -9.26 -19.30
N PHE A 112 -4.25 -8.65 -18.26
CA PHE A 112 -5.00 -7.95 -17.22
C PHE A 112 -5.83 -6.79 -17.78
N PRO A 113 -7.15 -6.72 -17.51
CA PRO A 113 -8.04 -5.71 -18.10
C PRO A 113 -7.94 -4.33 -17.43
N GLY A 114 -7.33 -4.23 -16.25
CA GLY A 114 -7.16 -2.97 -15.54
C GLY A 114 -5.94 -2.18 -16.00
N LYS A 115 -6.01 -0.85 -15.94
CA LYS A 115 -4.88 0.02 -16.27
C LYS A 115 -3.96 0.16 -15.05
N ILE A 116 -2.71 -0.26 -15.16
CA ILE A 116 -1.64 -0.18 -14.13
C ILE A 116 -0.40 0.55 -14.69
#